data_AF-A0A959W0X1-F1
#
_entry.id   AF-A0A959W0X1-F1
#
_cell.length_a   1.000
_cell.length_b   1.000
_cell.length_c   1.000
_cell.angle_alpha   90.00
_cell.angle_beta   90.00
_cell.angle_gamma   90.00
#
_symmetry.space_group_name_H-M   'P 1'
#
loop_
_entity.id
_entity.type
_entity.pdbx_description
1 polymer ?
#
loop_
_entity_poly.entity_id
_entity_poly.type
_entity_poly.pdbx_seq_one_letter_code
_entity_poly.pdbx_strand_id
1 'polypeptide(L)'
;MAIDRDEVTRAFVFACRHHADQKRKSGDEFITHPVGVARICVGMALDTETLCAALLHDTVEDTSASLEEIEQDFSPTVARLVDGVTKLTEITFESRDERQAENYRKMMVAMATDVRVILIKLAD
;
A
#
# COMPACT_ATOMS: atom_id res chain seq x y z
N MET A 1 21.38 1.87 -3.03
CA MET A 1 20.23 2.78 -3.14
C MET A 1 20.11 3.53 -1.83
N ALA A 2 20.08 4.86 -1.85
CA ALA A 2 19.90 5.65 -0.63
C ALA A 2 18.40 5.77 -0.37
N ILE A 3 17.95 5.33 0.80
CA ILE A 3 16.57 5.55 1.25
C ILE A 3 16.50 6.94 1.88
N ASP A 4 15.51 7.72 1.48
CA ASP A 4 15.19 8.98 2.12
C ASP A 4 14.46 8.70 3.44
N ARG A 5 15.15 8.90 4.56
CA ARG A 5 14.61 8.59 5.89
C ARG A 5 13.56 9.59 6.33
N ASP A 6 13.64 10.84 5.86
CA ASP A 6 12.71 11.88 6.27
C ASP A 6 11.36 11.65 5.60
N GLU A 7 11.36 11.27 4.33
CA GLU A 7 10.16 10.89 3.59
C GLU A 7 9.46 9.67 4.23
N VAL A 8 10.23 8.62 4.54
CA VAL A 8 9.71 7.41 5.21
C VAL A 8 9.17 7.73 6.61
N THR A 9 9.84 8.60 7.36
CA THR A 9 9.38 9.02 8.69
C THR A 9 8.07 9.78 8.60
N ARG A 10 7.92 10.67 7.60
CA ARG A 10 6.66 11.37 7.34
C ARG A 10 5.53 10.41 7.01
N ALA A 11 5.77 9.42 6.15
CA ALA A 11 4.77 8.39 5.81
C ALA A 11 4.35 7.58 7.04
N PHE A 12 5.31 7.19 7.88
CA PHE A 12 5.03 6.51 9.15
C PHE A 12 4.15 7.37 10.08
N VAL A 13 4.48 8.65 10.26
CA VAL A 13 3.69 9.56 11.11
C VAL A 13 2.28 9.77 10.55
N PHE A 14 2.14 9.88 9.23
CA PHE A 14 0.85 9.98 8.56
C PHE A 14 -0.01 8.75 8.82
N ALA A 15 0.55 7.55 8.65
CA ALA A 15 -0.13 6.28 8.92
C ALA A 15 -0.52 6.15 10.40
N CYS A 16 0.38 6.49 11.33
CA CYS A 16 0.08 6.52 12.77
C CYS A 16 -1.13 7.38 13.11
N ARG A 17 -1.24 8.57 12.49
CA ARG A 17 -2.34 9.50 12.75
C ARG A 17 -3.67 8.96 12.24
N HIS A 18 -3.67 8.41 11.02
CA HIS A 18 -4.90 7.90 10.39
C HIS A 18 -5.40 6.61 11.03
N HIS A 19 -4.50 5.75 11.50
CA HIS A 19 -4.85 4.51 12.19
C HIS A 19 -4.83 4.61 13.72
N ALA A 20 -4.81 5.82 14.29
CA ALA A 20 -4.61 6.05 15.73
C ALA A 20 -5.66 5.36 16.62
N ASP A 21 -6.90 5.29 16.15
CA ASP A 21 -8.01 4.66 16.89
C ASP A 21 -8.27 3.21 16.46
N GLN A 22 -7.39 2.63 15.64
CA GLN A 22 -7.57 1.31 15.07
C GLN A 22 -6.68 0.27 15.74
N LYS A 23 -7.25 -0.92 15.94
CA LYS A 23 -6.55 -2.07 16.48
C LYS A 23 -6.65 -3.27 15.56
N ARG A 24 -5.59 -4.08 15.54
CA ARG A 24 -5.59 -5.40 14.92
C ARG A 24 -6.51 -6.34 15.69
N LYS A 25 -6.92 -7.44 15.04
CA LYS A 25 -7.66 -8.53 15.71
C LYS A 25 -6.89 -9.15 16.89
N SER A 26 -5.56 -9.02 16.91
CA SER A 26 -4.70 -9.44 18.03
C SER A 26 -4.78 -8.51 19.25
N GLY A 27 -5.30 -7.29 19.10
CA GLY A 27 -5.31 -6.24 20.12
C GLY A 27 -4.16 -5.23 20.04
N ASP A 28 -3.18 -5.46 19.15
CA ASP A 28 -2.08 -4.53 18.90
C ASP A 28 -2.54 -3.29 18.12
N GLU A 29 -1.80 -2.19 18.24
CA GLU A 29 -2.00 -0.97 17.44
C GLU A 29 -1.91 -1.29 15.95
N PHE A 30 -2.83 -0.76 15.14
CA PHE A 30 -2.92 -1.10 13.71
C PHE A 30 -1.63 -0.79 12.93
N ILE A 31 -0.91 0.27 13.31
CA ILE A 31 0.38 0.66 12.70
C ILE A 31 1.41 -0.47 12.63
N THR A 32 1.32 -1.47 13.50
CA THR A 32 2.20 -2.66 13.47
C THR A 32 2.13 -3.42 12.15
N HIS A 33 0.99 -3.39 11.45
CA HIS A 33 0.81 -4.01 10.14
C HIS A 33 1.54 -3.27 9.02
N PRO A 34 1.25 -1.99 8.72
CA PRO A 34 1.99 -1.27 7.68
C PRO A 34 3.52 -1.26 7.91
N VAL A 35 3.97 -1.21 9.17
CA VAL A 35 5.41 -1.34 9.51
C VAL A 35 5.96 -2.72 9.15
N GLY A 36 5.19 -3.79 9.38
CA GLY A 36 5.54 -5.15 8.99
C GLY A 36 5.71 -5.30 7.48
N VAL A 37 4.75 -4.77 6.71
CA VAL A 37 4.79 -4.74 5.23
C VAL A 37 6.01 -3.97 4.73
N ALA A 38 6.23 -2.75 5.24
CA ALA A 38 7.39 -1.94 4.88
C ALA A 38 8.73 -2.63 5.20
N ARG A 39 8.81 -3.38 6.32
CA ARG A 39 10.00 -4.17 6.67
C ARG A 39 10.28 -5.28 5.65
N ILE A 40 9.25 -5.94 5.12
CA ILE A 40 9.40 -6.93 4.06
C ILE A 40 9.91 -6.26 2.77
N CYS A 41 9.34 -5.11 2.39
CA CYS A 41 9.79 -4.33 1.23
C CYS A 41 11.25 -3.85 1.36
N VAL A 42 11.71 -3.49 2.56
CA VAL A 42 13.14 -3.21 2.82
C VAL A 42 14.01 -4.44 2.57
N GLY A 43 13.55 -5.63 2.97
CA GLY A 43 14.25 -6.90 2.71
C GLY A 43 14.38 -7.22 1.21
N MET A 44 13.46 -6.72 0.39
CA MET A 44 13.50 -6.81 -1.07
C MET A 44 14.34 -5.71 -1.74
N ALA A 45 14.92 -4.80 -0.96
CA ALA A 45 15.70 -3.65 -1.43
C ALA A 45 14.92 -2.71 -2.37
N LEU A 46 13.65 -2.44 -2.07
CA LEU A 46 12.78 -1.53 -2.81
C LEU A 46 13.04 -0.05 -2.44
N ASP A 47 12.60 0.86 -3.31
CA ASP A 47 12.89 2.30 -3.21
C ASP A 47 12.06 3.03 -2.16
N THR A 48 12.44 4.29 -1.87
CA THR A 48 11.76 5.16 -0.90
C THR A 48 10.26 5.25 -1.16
N GLU A 49 9.85 5.42 -2.42
CA GLU A 49 8.43 5.55 -2.80
C GLU A 49 7.66 4.27 -2.47
N THR A 50 8.25 3.09 -2.71
CA THR A 50 7.66 1.80 -2.34
C THR A 50 7.49 1.68 -0.83
N LEU A 51 8.50 2.09 -0.05
CA LEU A 51 8.42 2.04 1.41
C LEU A 51 7.34 2.98 1.96
N CYS A 52 7.21 4.17 1.38
CA CYS A 52 6.15 5.10 1.72
C CYS A 52 4.78 4.51 1.37
N ALA A 53 4.62 3.98 0.16
CA ALA A 53 3.37 3.33 -0.25
C ALA A 53 3.02 2.12 0.63
N ALA A 54 4.00 1.29 1.03
CA ALA A 54 3.79 0.18 1.96
C ALA A 54 3.31 0.64 3.35
N LEU A 55 3.82 1.78 3.85
CA LEU A 55 3.34 2.37 5.11
C LEU A 55 1.93 2.96 4.99
N LEU A 56 1.52 3.38 3.78
CA LEU A 56 0.29 4.11 3.52
C LEU A 56 -0.83 3.25 2.89
N HIS A 57 -0.56 2.00 2.51
CA HIS A 57 -1.44 1.22 1.63
C HIS A 57 -2.89 1.09 2.13
N ASP A 58 -3.08 0.86 3.43
CA ASP A 58 -4.42 0.73 4.05
C ASP A 58 -5.03 2.08 4.46
N THR A 59 -4.32 3.20 4.33
CA THR A 59 -4.84 4.50 4.81
C THR A 59 -6.05 4.96 4.01
N VAL A 60 -6.09 4.70 2.71
CA VAL A 60 -7.24 5.08 1.85
C VAL A 60 -8.41 4.12 2.03
N GLU A 61 -8.15 2.83 2.27
CA GLU A 61 -9.20 1.82 2.45
C GLU A 61 -9.86 1.89 3.83
N ASP A 62 -9.04 1.99 4.87
CA ASP A 62 -9.49 1.80 6.25
C ASP A 62 -9.68 3.10 7.02
N THR A 63 -9.36 4.26 6.44
CA THR A 63 -9.38 5.56 7.16
C THR A 63 -10.04 6.66 6.33
N SER A 64 -9.96 7.91 6.80
CA SER A 64 -10.47 9.08 6.07
C SER A 64 -9.47 9.70 5.08
N ALA A 65 -8.27 9.12 4.93
CA ALA A 65 -7.26 9.64 4.01
C ALA A 65 -7.74 9.55 2.55
N SER A 66 -7.38 10.54 1.75
CA SER A 66 -7.66 10.58 0.31
C SER A 66 -6.37 10.42 -0.52
N LEU A 67 -6.53 9.95 -1.76
CA LEU A 67 -5.42 9.87 -2.70
C LEU A 67 -4.86 11.25 -3.04
N GLU A 68 -5.72 12.27 -3.09
CA GLU A 68 -5.33 13.66 -3.31
C GLU A 68 -4.43 14.18 -2.17
N GLU A 69 -4.73 13.85 -0.91
CA GLU A 69 -3.87 14.18 0.22
C GLU A 69 -2.50 13.48 0.11
N ILE A 70 -2.48 12.20 -0.25
CA ILE A 70 -1.23 11.44 -0.43
C ILE A 70 -0.39 12.01 -1.57
N GLU A 71 -1.01 12.40 -2.69
CA GLU A 71 -0.33 13.00 -3.82
C GLU A 71 0.29 14.36 -3.47
N GLN A 72 -0.45 15.19 -2.72
CA GLN A 72 0.01 16.52 -2.30
C GLN A 72 1.14 16.44 -1.25
N ASP A 73 1.01 15.54 -0.29
CA ASP A 73 1.98 15.43 0.79
C ASP A 73 3.26 14.73 0.31
N PHE A 74 3.17 13.64 -0.44
CA PHE A 74 4.33 12.79 -0.77
C PHE A 74 4.78 12.93 -2.22
N SER A 75 4.09 12.22 -3.13
CA SER A 75 4.33 12.35 -4.56
C SER A 75 3.19 11.70 -5.36
N PRO A 76 3.01 12.12 -6.63
CA PRO A 76 2.11 11.43 -7.56
C PRO A 76 2.42 9.94 -7.71
N THR A 77 3.68 9.53 -7.53
CA THR A 77 4.06 8.13 -7.62
C THR A 77 3.60 7.34 -6.40
N VAL A 78 3.77 7.88 -5.18
CA VAL A 78 3.28 7.23 -3.96
C VAL A 78 1.76 7.07 -4.01
N ALA A 79 1.03 8.11 -4.43
CA ALA A 79 -0.42 8.05 -4.60
C ALA A 79 -0.84 6.97 -5.61
N ARG A 80 -0.17 6.88 -6.78
CA ARG A 80 -0.44 5.81 -7.76
C ARG A 80 -0.17 4.41 -7.22
N LEU A 81 0.88 4.25 -6.41
CA LEU A 81 1.19 2.95 -5.78
C LEU A 81 0.11 2.56 -4.77
N VAL A 82 -0.29 3.48 -3.89
CA VAL A 82 -1.36 3.25 -2.91
C VAL A 82 -2.68 2.93 -3.62
N ASP A 83 -3.09 3.75 -4.60
CA ASP A 83 -4.28 3.50 -5.43
C ASP A 83 -4.25 2.12 -6.11
N GLY A 84 -3.08 1.75 -6.66
CA GLY A 84 -2.88 0.46 -7.30
C GLY A 84 -3.04 -0.71 -6.32
N VAL A 85 -2.49 -0.60 -5.11
CA VAL A 85 -2.64 -1.63 -4.07
C VAL A 85 -4.09 -1.72 -3.63
N THR A 86 -4.74 -0.57 -3.41
CA THR A 86 -6.13 -0.51 -2.96
C THR A 86 -7.09 -1.18 -3.93
N LYS A 87 -6.97 -0.82 -5.20
CA LYS A 87 -7.79 -1.42 -6.27
C LYS A 87 -7.56 -2.91 -6.43
N LEU A 88 -6.38 -3.44 -6.07
CA LEU A 88 -6.15 -4.89 -6.08
C LEU A 88 -6.86 -5.58 -4.92
N THR A 89 -6.97 -4.95 -3.74
CA THR A 89 -7.73 -5.46 -2.61
C THR A 89 -9.22 -5.58 -2.93
N GLU A 90 -9.77 -4.59 -3.64
CA GLU A 90 -11.19 -4.56 -4.04
C GLU A 90 -11.58 -5.64 -5.07
N ILE A 91 -10.61 -6.32 -5.71
CA ILE A 91 -10.89 -7.43 -6.64
C ILE A 91 -11.37 -8.63 -5.83
N THR A 92 -12.67 -8.66 -5.54
CA THR A 92 -13.31 -9.72 -4.76
C THR A 92 -13.36 -11.02 -5.58
N PHE A 93 -12.79 -12.09 -5.03
CA PHE A 93 -12.75 -13.41 -5.64
C PHE A 93 -14.10 -14.14 -5.48
N GLU A 94 -15.11 -13.79 -6.29
CA GLU A 94 -16.40 -14.50 -6.30
C GLU A 94 -16.67 -15.29 -7.60
N SER A 95 -16.46 -16.62 -7.51
CA SER A 95 -16.89 -17.72 -8.39
C SER A 95 -16.46 -17.75 -9.88
N ARG A 96 -16.57 -18.95 -10.48
CA ARG A 96 -15.52 -19.64 -11.27
C ARG A 96 -15.57 -19.37 -12.79
N ASP A 97 -14.36 -19.29 -13.36
CA ASP A 97 -13.95 -19.38 -14.78
C ASP A 97 -13.92 -18.11 -15.66
N GLU A 98 -15.02 -17.41 -15.98
CA GLU A 98 -14.91 -16.26 -16.92
C GLU A 98 -14.40 -14.96 -16.26
N ARG A 99 -14.80 -14.71 -15.00
CA ARG A 99 -14.37 -13.53 -14.23
C ARG A 99 -12.92 -13.63 -13.75
N GLN A 100 -12.40 -14.85 -13.59
CA GLN A 100 -10.99 -15.03 -13.24
C GLN A 100 -10.09 -14.48 -14.33
N ALA A 101 -10.39 -14.73 -15.61
CA ALA A 101 -9.58 -14.22 -16.72
C ALA A 101 -9.57 -12.68 -16.77
N GLU A 102 -10.70 -12.03 -16.46
CA GLU A 102 -10.81 -10.57 -16.44
C GLU A 102 -10.11 -9.96 -15.20
N ASN A 103 -10.18 -10.63 -14.05
CA ASN A 103 -9.44 -10.25 -12.85
C ASN A 103 -7.93 -10.45 -13.03
N TYR A 104 -7.49 -11.56 -13.64
CA TYR A 104 -6.11 -11.76 -14.05
C TYR A 104 -5.67 -10.69 -15.05
N ARG A 105 -6.53 -10.28 -15.99
CA ARG A 105 -6.23 -9.21 -16.94
C ARG A 105 -6.08 -7.86 -16.23
N LYS A 106 -6.95 -7.52 -15.27
CA LYS A 106 -6.83 -6.30 -14.43
C LYS A 106 -5.58 -6.33 -13.58
N MET A 107 -5.29 -7.47 -12.93
CA MET A 107 -4.07 -7.67 -12.17
C MET A 107 -2.85 -7.48 -13.08
N MET A 108 -2.79 -8.16 -14.24
CA MET A 108 -1.72 -8.03 -15.24
C MET A 108 -1.54 -6.60 -15.76
N VAL A 109 -2.62 -5.84 -15.96
CA VAL A 109 -2.56 -4.43 -16.37
C VAL A 109 -1.99 -3.56 -15.24
N ALA A 110 -2.37 -3.81 -13.99
CA ALA A 110 -1.75 -3.14 -12.83
C ALA A 110 -0.25 -3.49 -12.73
N MET A 111 0.13 -4.77 -12.90
CA MET A 111 1.54 -5.19 -12.92
C MET A 111 2.33 -4.58 -14.09
N ALA A 112 1.70 -4.46 -15.25
CA ALA A 112 2.32 -3.91 -16.46
C ALA A 112 2.62 -2.42 -16.31
N THR A 113 1.93 -1.73 -15.39
CA THR A 113 2.11 -0.30 -15.15
C THR A 113 3.17 -0.05 -14.07
N ASP A 114 3.13 -0.81 -12.97
CA ASP A 114 4.19 -0.76 -11.94
C ASP A 114 4.25 -2.05 -11.11
N VAL A 115 5.36 -2.79 -11.23
CA VAL A 115 5.57 -4.06 -10.50
C VAL A 115 5.59 -3.86 -8.98
N ARG A 116 5.91 -2.66 -8.49
CA ARG A 116 5.99 -2.34 -7.06
C ARG A 116 4.65 -2.55 -6.36
N VAL A 117 3.53 -2.31 -7.06
CA VAL A 117 2.17 -2.54 -6.55
C VAL A 117 1.97 -4.01 -6.11
N ILE A 118 2.42 -4.96 -6.94
CA ILE A 118 2.31 -6.38 -6.62
C ILE A 118 3.26 -6.77 -5.49
N LEU A 119 4.47 -6.20 -5.47
CA LEU A 119 5.42 -6.49 -4.41
C LEU A 119 4.92 -6.03 -3.05
N ILE A 120 4.25 -4.87 -2.99
CA ILE A 120 3.56 -4.41 -1.78
C ILE A 120 2.42 -5.37 -1.44
N LYS A 121 1.58 -5.76 -2.40
CA LYS A 121 0.43 -6.65 -2.14
C LYS A 121 0.83 -8.08 -1.72
N LEU A 122 2.00 -8.56 -2.11
CA LEU A 122 2.54 -9.84 -1.65
C LEU A 122 3.18 -9.75 -0.26
N ALA A 123 3.53 -8.54 0.18
CA ALA A 123 4.10 -8.27 1.50
C ALA A 123 3.01 -7.97 2.55
N ASP A 124 1.90 -7.38 2.12
CA ASP A 124 0.63 -7.21 2.84
C ASP A 124 -0.07 -8.57 3.11
#